data_AF-A0A7S2AXT9-F1
#
_entry.id   AF-A0A7S2AXT9-F1
#
_cell.length_a   1.000
_cell.length_b   1.000
_cell.length_c   1.000
_cell.angle_alpha   90.00
_cell.angle_beta   90.00
_cell.angle_gamma   90.00
#
_symmetry.space_group_name_H-M   'P 1'
#
loop_
_entity.id
_entity.type
_entity.pdbx_description
1 polymer ?
#
loop_
_entity_poly.entity_id
_entity_poly.type
_entity_poly.pdbx_seq_one_letter_code
_entity_poly.pdbx_strand_id
1 'polypeptide(L)'
;FVVSADRPFTESETKFLSYIQDWGKKVVFVVNKADLLSNDDERAQVREYVQRNAREILNVADAMVFEVSARGALNAKKAVRDRLGIPYAPSSGNTEDALEAEVLEAYDRVGEELAKDANYTASNFDAVEALLKSYVSADSSRAAEAARLKLTTPLNVSNALLTAAGASVAELR
;
A
#
# COMPACT_ATOMS: atom_id res chain seq x y z
N PHE A 1 -8.43 1.40 3.75
CA PHE A 1 -9.56 2.25 3.30
C PHE A 1 -9.18 3.70 3.55
N VAL A 2 -9.26 4.55 2.53
CA VAL A 2 -8.87 5.96 2.63
C VAL A 2 -10.13 6.81 2.69
N VAL A 3 -10.22 7.72 3.65
CA VAL A 3 -11.32 8.69 3.82
C VAL A 3 -10.76 10.11 3.89
N SER A 4 -11.59 11.12 3.61
CA SER A 4 -11.20 12.53 3.72
C SER A 4 -11.47 13.06 5.14
N ALA A 5 -10.56 13.85 5.70
CA ALA A 5 -10.71 14.49 7.01
C ALA A 5 -11.87 15.50 7.08
N ASP A 6 -12.10 16.25 6.01
CA ASP A 6 -13.16 17.26 5.91
C ASP A 6 -14.58 16.67 5.92
N ARG A 7 -14.77 15.50 5.29
CA ARG A 7 -16.06 14.81 5.18
C ARG A 7 -15.85 13.30 5.20
N PRO A 8 -15.58 12.71 6.37
CA PRO A 8 -15.41 11.27 6.49
C PRO A 8 -16.76 10.55 6.41
N PHE A 9 -16.78 9.34 5.83
CA PHE A 9 -17.96 8.46 5.73
C PHE A 9 -19.15 9.06 4.97
N THR A 10 -18.90 9.42 3.71
CA THR A 10 -19.97 9.67 2.75
C THR A 10 -20.84 8.43 2.53
N GLU A 11 -22.06 8.61 2.02
CA GLU A 11 -23.00 7.49 1.76
C GLU A 11 -22.37 6.37 0.90
N SER A 12 -21.65 6.76 -0.15
CA SER A 12 -20.94 5.84 -1.03
C SER A 12 -19.85 5.03 -0.31
N GLU A 13 -19.11 5.67 0.61
CA GLU A 13 -18.06 4.99 1.40
C GLU A 13 -18.66 4.00 2.39
N THR A 14 -19.73 4.40 3.09
CA THR A 14 -20.45 3.52 4.03
C THR A 14 -21.02 2.30 3.32
N LYS A 15 -21.63 2.49 2.14
CA LYS A 15 -22.15 1.38 1.33
C LYS A 15 -21.04 0.44 0.83
N PHE A 16 -19.87 0.97 0.50
CA PHE A 16 -18.73 0.14 0.13
C PHE A 16 -18.19 -0.64 1.33
N LEU A 17 -18.11 -0.02 2.50
CA LEU A 17 -17.63 -0.67 3.72
C LEU A 17 -18.54 -1.81 4.18
N SER A 18 -19.86 -1.66 4.07
CA SER A 18 -20.80 -2.76 4.36
C SER A 18 -20.66 -3.91 3.36
N TYR A 19 -20.35 -3.62 2.09
CA TYR A 19 -20.10 -4.66 1.09
C TYR A 19 -18.84 -5.49 1.39
N ILE A 20 -17.76 -4.86 1.86
CA ILE A 20 -16.51 -5.56 2.17
C ILE A 20 -16.48 -6.17 3.58
N GLN A 21 -17.47 -5.87 4.43
CA GLN A 21 -17.58 -6.44 5.77
C GLN A 21 -17.56 -7.98 5.72
N ASP A 22 -18.24 -8.56 4.73
CA ASP A 22 -18.33 -10.02 4.52
C ASP A 22 -16.98 -10.68 4.15
N TRP A 23 -15.96 -9.90 3.77
CA TRP A 23 -14.66 -10.44 3.38
C TRP A 23 -13.85 -10.96 4.57
N GLY A 24 -14.21 -10.57 5.80
CA GLY A 24 -13.53 -11.00 7.03
C GLY A 24 -12.05 -10.60 7.09
N LYS A 25 -11.65 -9.54 6.39
CA LYS A 25 -10.27 -9.03 6.37
C LYS A 25 -10.11 -7.87 7.34
N LYS A 26 -8.90 -7.73 7.89
CA LYS A 26 -8.53 -6.55 8.68
C LYS A 26 -8.55 -5.32 7.78
N VAL A 27 -9.31 -4.30 8.17
CA VAL A 27 -9.36 -3.02 7.47
C VAL A 27 -8.59 -1.98 8.28
N VAL A 28 -7.65 -1.30 7.62
CA VAL A 28 -6.95 -0.13 8.17
C VAL A 28 -7.58 1.12 7.56
N PHE A 29 -7.86 2.12 8.38
CA PHE A 29 -8.40 3.41 7.94
C PHE A 29 -7.29 4.45 7.87
N VAL A 30 -7.25 5.20 6.78
CA VAL A 30 -6.35 6.32 6.56
C VAL A 30 -7.20 7.56 6.31
N VAL A 31 -7.23 8.46 7.28
CA VAL A 31 -7.90 9.75 7.21
C VAL A 31 -6.94 10.75 6.57
N ASN A 32 -7.12 11.00 5.28
CA ASN A 32 -6.28 11.89 4.50
C ASN A 32 -6.76 13.34 4.61
N LYS A 33 -5.86 14.29 4.32
CA LYS A 33 -6.05 15.75 4.45
C LYS A 33 -6.11 16.22 5.90
N ALA A 34 -5.40 15.55 6.80
CA ALA A 34 -5.31 15.98 8.20
C ALA A 34 -4.70 17.40 8.34
N ASP A 35 -3.99 17.88 7.32
CA ASP A 35 -3.49 19.27 7.22
C ASP A 35 -4.60 20.33 7.12
N LEU A 36 -5.86 19.93 6.89
CA LEU A 36 -7.01 20.84 6.95
C LEU A 36 -7.50 21.08 8.38
N LEU A 37 -7.12 20.21 9.32
CA LEU A 37 -7.57 20.26 10.71
C LEU A 37 -6.67 21.22 11.50
N SER A 38 -7.28 22.25 12.08
CA SER A 38 -6.58 23.42 12.59
C SER A 38 -5.90 23.18 13.94
N ASN A 39 -6.39 22.23 14.74
CA ASN A 39 -5.89 21.94 16.08
C ASN A 39 -6.04 20.46 16.45
N ASP A 40 -5.46 20.07 17.60
CA ASP A 40 -5.50 18.70 18.10
C ASP A 40 -6.91 18.23 18.48
N ASP A 41 -7.78 19.13 18.92
CA ASP A 41 -9.15 18.78 19.31
C ASP A 41 -9.96 18.37 18.07
N GLU A 42 -9.82 19.08 16.95
CA GLU A 42 -10.47 18.77 15.68
C GLU A 42 -9.98 17.42 15.14
N ARG A 43 -8.67 17.15 15.24
CA ARG A 43 -8.08 15.83 14.95
C ARG A 43 -8.72 14.75 15.81
N ALA A 44 -8.74 14.94 17.13
CA ALA A 44 -9.34 13.96 18.05
C ALA A 44 -10.81 13.67 17.71
N GLN A 45 -11.60 14.68 17.39
CA GLN A 45 -13.01 14.53 17.00
C GLN A 45 -13.16 13.73 15.71
N VAL A 46 -12.38 14.06 14.66
CA VAL A 46 -12.42 13.32 13.39
C VAL A 46 -11.98 11.88 13.60
N ARG A 47 -10.92 11.64 14.37
CA ARG A 47 -10.43 10.30 14.71
C ARG A 47 -11.50 9.48 15.44
N GLU A 48 -12.11 10.04 16.48
CA GLU A 48 -13.15 9.36 17.26
C GLU A 48 -14.38 9.06 16.40
N TYR A 49 -14.81 10.02 15.57
CA TYR A 49 -15.89 9.83 14.62
C TYR A 49 -15.57 8.66 13.67
N VAL A 50 -14.37 8.63 13.10
CA VAL A 50 -13.96 7.58 12.16
C VAL A 50 -13.88 6.22 12.85
N GLN A 51 -13.31 6.15 14.06
CA GLN A 51 -13.23 4.92 14.85
C GLN A 51 -14.62 4.39 15.17
N ARG A 52 -15.54 5.24 15.64
CA ARG A 52 -16.90 4.84 16.00
C ARG A 52 -17.65 4.28 14.79
N ASN A 53 -17.67 5.00 13.66
CA ASN A 53 -18.35 4.54 12.45
C ASN A 53 -17.71 3.25 11.90
N ALA A 54 -16.38 3.12 11.94
CA ALA A 54 -15.69 1.90 11.52
C ALA A 54 -16.08 0.70 12.39
N ARG A 55 -16.19 0.86 13.71
CA ARG A 55 -16.66 -0.18 14.64
C ARG A 55 -18.09 -0.60 14.33
N GLU A 56 -18.98 0.37 14.12
CA GLU A 56 -20.40 0.13 13.80
C GLU A 56 -20.57 -0.60 12.46
N ILE A 57 -19.89 -0.15 11.40
CA ILE A 57 -20.04 -0.72 10.04
C ILE A 57 -19.35 -2.08 9.92
N LEU A 58 -18.16 -2.25 10.49
CA LEU A 58 -17.39 -3.49 10.33
C LEU A 58 -17.64 -4.51 11.44
N ASN A 59 -18.41 -4.16 12.48
CA ASN A 59 -18.63 -4.97 13.68
C ASN A 59 -17.32 -5.43 14.33
N VAL A 60 -16.38 -4.50 14.50
CA VAL A 60 -15.06 -4.74 15.11
C VAL A 60 -14.91 -3.98 16.42
N ALA A 61 -14.14 -4.54 17.37
CA ALA A 61 -13.90 -3.88 18.66
C ALA A 61 -13.00 -2.65 18.52
N ASP A 62 -11.95 -2.72 17.70
CA ASP A 62 -11.01 -1.62 17.47
C ASP A 62 -10.59 -1.56 16.00
N ALA A 63 -10.83 -0.40 15.37
CA ALA A 63 -10.36 -0.11 14.03
C ALA A 63 -9.06 0.70 14.10
N MET A 64 -8.04 0.28 13.34
CA MET A 64 -6.81 1.06 13.19
C MET A 64 -7.07 2.28 12.32
N VAL A 65 -6.79 3.48 12.85
CA VAL A 65 -7.03 4.76 12.17
C VAL A 65 -5.74 5.59 12.20
N PHE A 66 -5.29 6.00 11.01
CA PHE A 66 -4.15 6.90 10.84
C PHE A 66 -4.62 8.20 10.22
N GLU A 67 -4.30 9.33 10.84
CA GLU A 67 -4.54 10.64 10.27
C GLU A 67 -3.28 11.08 9.56
N VAL A 68 -3.39 11.43 8.28
CA VAL A 68 -2.23 11.77 7.45
C VAL A 68 -2.46 12.98 6.57
N SER A 69 -1.38 13.66 6.21
CA SER A 69 -1.34 14.56 5.07
C SER A 69 -0.57 13.91 3.93
N ALA A 70 -1.27 13.24 3.00
CA ALA A 70 -0.63 12.68 1.82
C ALA A 70 0.06 13.77 0.97
N ARG A 71 -0.48 14.99 0.98
CA ARG A 71 0.10 16.16 0.31
C ARG A 71 1.42 16.57 0.96
N GLY A 72 1.45 16.72 2.29
CA GLY A 72 2.66 17.05 3.04
C GLY A 72 3.75 16.00 2.82
N ALA A 73 3.38 14.72 2.95
CA ALA A 73 4.29 13.61 2.73
C ALA A 73 4.89 13.60 1.31
N LEU A 74 4.05 13.78 0.28
CA LEU A 74 4.50 13.78 -1.11
C LEU A 74 5.45 14.95 -1.40
N ASN A 75 5.15 16.14 -0.87
CA ASN A 75 6.00 17.31 -1.05
C ASN A 75 7.37 17.10 -0.40
N ALA A 76 7.40 16.55 0.82
CA ALA A 76 8.66 16.21 1.50
C ALA A 76 9.46 15.16 0.71
N LYS A 77 8.81 14.10 0.23
CA LYS A 77 9.44 13.07 -0.62
C LYS A 77 10.09 13.64 -1.87
N LYS A 78 9.38 14.55 -2.56
CA LYS A 78 9.92 15.22 -3.75
C LYS A 78 11.13 16.08 -3.39
N ALA A 79 10.99 16.93 -2.37
CA ALA A 79 12.07 17.82 -1.93
C ALA A 79 13.34 17.05 -1.50
N VAL A 80 13.19 15.94 -0.78
CA VAL A 80 14.32 15.08 -0.39
C VAL A 80 14.96 14.42 -1.61
N ARG A 81 14.16 13.87 -2.54
CA ARG A 81 14.66 13.26 -3.77
C ARG A 81 15.42 14.27 -4.64
N ASP A 82 14.87 15.48 -4.80
CA ASP A 82 15.51 16.56 -5.54
C ASP A 82 16.85 16.97 -4.89
N ARG A 83 16.90 17.06 -3.56
CA ARG A 83 18.14 17.35 -2.80
C ARG A 83 19.20 16.27 -2.98
N LEU A 84 18.78 15.01 -3.02
CA LEU A 84 19.68 13.86 -3.18
C LEU A 84 20.03 13.56 -4.65
N GLY A 85 19.42 14.27 -5.61
CA GLY A 85 19.58 14.00 -7.04
C GLY A 85 19.01 12.65 -7.48
N ILE A 86 18.05 12.10 -6.74
CA ILE A 86 17.46 10.78 -7.00
C ILE A 86 16.19 10.97 -7.84
N PRO A 87 16.11 10.48 -9.08
CA PRO A 87 14.94 10.67 -9.93
C PRO A 87 13.72 9.92 -9.37
N TYR A 88 12.52 10.41 -9.69
CA TYR A 88 11.28 9.80 -9.18
C TYR A 88 11.06 8.37 -9.71
N ALA A 89 11.48 8.13 -10.95
CA ALA A 89 11.45 6.84 -11.62
C ALA A 89 12.88 6.44 -12.02
N PRO A 90 13.25 5.16 -11.89
CA PRO A 90 14.54 4.68 -12.39
C PRO A 90 14.66 4.96 -13.89
N SER A 91 15.85 5.37 -14.33
CA SER A 91 16.17 5.43 -15.75
C SER A 91 16.13 4.02 -16.34
N SER A 92 15.35 3.85 -17.41
CA SER A 92 15.03 2.58 -18.07
C SER A 92 16.20 1.87 -18.79
N GLY A 93 17.44 2.10 -18.35
CA GLY A 93 18.66 1.74 -19.09
C GLY A 93 19.48 0.56 -18.54
N ASN A 94 19.21 0.09 -17.31
CA ASN A 94 20.02 -0.95 -16.65
C ASN A 94 19.34 -2.33 -16.66
N THR A 95 20.14 -3.39 -16.59
CA THR A 95 19.68 -4.78 -16.34
C THR A 95 18.85 -4.85 -15.06
N GLU A 96 17.78 -5.66 -15.07
CA GLU A 96 16.78 -5.75 -13.98
C GLU A 96 17.42 -5.91 -12.58
N ASP A 97 18.43 -6.77 -12.42
CA ASP A 97 19.07 -7.02 -11.12
C ASP A 97 19.93 -5.86 -10.60
N ALA A 98 20.64 -5.15 -11.48
CA ALA A 98 21.45 -3.99 -11.10
C ALA A 98 20.55 -2.78 -10.79
N LEU A 99 19.43 -2.69 -11.51
CA LEU A 99 18.40 -1.68 -11.27
C LEU A 99 17.74 -1.86 -9.90
N GLU A 100 17.49 -3.11 -9.47
CA GLU A 100 16.85 -3.38 -8.20
C GLU A 100 17.71 -2.96 -6.99
N ALA A 101 18.99 -3.30 -6.97
CA ALA A 101 19.90 -2.95 -5.88
C ALA A 101 20.12 -1.43 -5.75
N GLU A 102 20.35 -0.75 -6.87
CA GLU A 102 20.49 0.71 -6.92
C GLU A 102 19.22 1.42 -6.46
N VAL A 103 18.06 0.92 -6.90
CA VAL A 103 16.75 1.45 -6.50
C VAL A 103 16.52 1.24 -5.01
N LEU A 104 16.85 0.07 -4.45
CA LEU A 104 16.71 -0.19 -3.02
C LEU A 104 17.58 0.76 -2.19
N GLU A 105 18.86 0.92 -2.54
CA GLU A 105 19.77 1.83 -1.85
C GLU A 105 19.29 3.28 -1.92
N ALA A 106 18.79 3.71 -3.08
CA ALA A 106 18.20 5.03 -3.25
C ALA A 106 16.95 5.22 -2.36
N TYR A 107 16.09 4.20 -2.25
CA TYR A 107 14.93 4.23 -1.35
C TYR A 107 15.34 4.35 0.12
N ASP A 108 16.36 3.59 0.55
CA ASP A 108 16.84 3.63 1.94
C ASP A 108 17.42 5.01 2.28
N ARG A 109 18.28 5.56 1.41
CA ARG A 109 18.83 6.92 1.57
C ARG A 109 17.75 7.99 1.64
N VAL A 110 16.73 7.90 0.78
CA VAL A 110 15.57 8.81 0.82
C VAL A 110 14.81 8.65 2.13
N GLY A 111 14.62 7.42 2.61
CA GLY A 111 13.95 7.12 3.87
C GLY A 111 14.66 7.72 5.08
N GLU A 112 15.99 7.62 5.14
CA GLU A 112 16.81 8.19 6.21
C GLU A 112 16.72 9.73 6.26
N GLU A 113 16.72 10.38 5.10
CA GLU A 113 16.58 11.85 5.03
C GLU A 113 15.15 12.30 5.32
N LEU A 114 14.13 11.53 4.91
CA LEU A 114 12.74 11.81 5.23
C LEU A 114 12.46 11.72 6.74
N ALA A 115 13.07 10.77 7.44
CA ALA A 115 12.95 10.66 8.89
C ALA A 115 13.44 11.91 9.64
N LYS A 116 14.29 12.72 9.00
CA LYS A 116 14.78 14.01 9.53
C LYS A 116 13.93 15.20 9.06
N ASP A 117 13.06 15.02 8.08
CA ASP A 117 12.24 16.09 7.52
C ASP A 117 11.02 16.38 8.40
N ALA A 118 10.91 17.63 8.85
CA ALA A 118 9.83 18.06 9.74
C ALA A 118 8.46 18.01 9.07
N ASN A 119 8.37 18.27 7.75
CA ASN A 119 7.09 18.22 7.04
C ASN A 119 6.64 16.78 6.82
N TYR A 120 7.57 15.87 6.59
CA TYR A 120 7.28 14.44 6.53
C TYR A 120 6.77 13.93 7.88
N THR A 121 7.47 14.26 8.98
CA THR A 121 7.05 13.86 10.34
C THR A 121 5.70 14.45 10.71
N ALA A 122 5.47 15.74 10.44
CA ALA A 122 4.18 16.40 10.68
C ALA A 122 3.02 15.81 9.85
N SER A 123 3.33 15.16 8.73
CA SER A 123 2.32 14.50 7.91
C SER A 123 1.84 13.15 8.47
N ASN A 124 2.53 12.60 9.49
CA ASN A 124 2.25 11.31 10.14
C ASN A 124 2.17 10.12 9.15
N PHE A 125 2.78 10.27 7.98
CA PHE A 125 2.75 9.28 6.91
C PHE A 125 3.77 8.13 7.15
N ASP A 126 4.78 8.39 7.98
CA ASP A 126 5.75 7.42 8.48
C ASP A 126 5.07 6.24 9.19
N ALA A 127 4.05 6.51 10.01
CA ALA A 127 3.30 5.47 10.73
C ALA A 127 2.58 4.51 9.77
N VAL A 128 1.98 5.06 8.70
CA VAL A 128 1.32 4.25 7.66
C VAL A 128 2.35 3.45 6.87
N GLU A 129 3.48 4.05 6.51
CA GLU A 129 4.56 3.33 5.82
C GLU A 129 5.15 2.21 6.67
N ALA A 130 5.39 2.44 7.97
CA ALA A 130 5.89 1.42 8.86
C ALA A 130 4.92 0.23 8.94
N LEU A 131 3.62 0.51 9.01
CA LEU A 131 2.59 -0.53 8.96
C LEU A 131 2.65 -1.29 7.63
N LEU A 132 2.64 -0.60 6.50
CA LEU A 132 2.68 -1.23 5.18
C LEU A 132 3.96 -2.06 4.99
N LYS A 133 5.12 -1.55 5.41
CA LYS A 133 6.39 -2.28 5.39
C LYS A 133 6.29 -3.56 6.22
N SER A 134 5.71 -3.51 7.42
CA SER A 134 5.53 -4.70 8.25
C SER A 134 4.67 -5.77 7.57
N TYR A 135 3.63 -5.36 6.84
CA TYR A 135 2.79 -6.29 6.08
C TYR A 135 3.52 -6.83 4.86
N VAL A 136 4.18 -5.98 4.06
CA VAL A 136 4.90 -6.43 2.86
C VAL A 136 6.05 -7.35 3.21
N SER A 137 6.82 -7.06 4.26
CA SER A 137 7.92 -7.93 4.71
C SER A 137 7.42 -9.27 5.30
N ALA A 138 6.22 -9.32 5.87
CA ALA A 138 5.61 -10.56 6.37
C ALA A 138 4.87 -11.35 5.29
N ASP A 139 4.24 -10.67 4.32
CA ASP A 139 3.35 -11.22 3.31
C ASP A 139 4.06 -11.49 1.97
N SER A 140 5.25 -10.93 1.71
CA SER A 140 6.05 -11.23 0.51
C SER A 140 6.36 -12.73 0.39
N SER A 141 6.60 -13.42 1.50
CA SER A 141 6.76 -14.89 1.51
C SER A 141 5.45 -15.61 1.19
N ARG A 142 4.33 -15.23 1.83
CA ARG A 142 3.03 -15.93 1.72
C ARG A 142 2.23 -15.60 0.48
N ALA A 143 2.22 -14.35 0.03
CA ALA A 143 1.54 -13.90 -1.18
C ALA A 143 2.27 -14.41 -2.44
N ALA A 144 3.61 -14.42 -2.45
CA ALA A 144 4.37 -15.04 -3.53
C ALA A 144 4.17 -16.57 -3.56
N GLU A 145 4.15 -17.22 -2.39
CA GLU A 145 3.84 -18.65 -2.29
C GLU A 145 2.39 -18.97 -2.73
N ALA A 146 1.42 -18.14 -2.37
CA ALA A 146 0.02 -18.29 -2.77
C ALA A 146 -0.19 -18.04 -4.27
N ALA A 147 0.49 -17.05 -4.85
CA ALA A 147 0.48 -16.82 -6.30
C ALA A 147 1.14 -17.99 -7.04
N ARG A 148 2.27 -18.49 -6.53
CA ARG A 148 2.95 -19.67 -7.06
C ARG A 148 2.06 -20.91 -6.98
N LEU A 149 1.39 -21.17 -5.86
CA LEU A 149 0.43 -22.28 -5.69
C LEU A 149 -0.74 -22.20 -6.68
N LYS A 150 -1.28 -21.00 -6.92
CA LYS A 150 -2.40 -20.80 -7.86
C LYS A 150 -2.01 -20.90 -9.34
N LEU A 151 -0.76 -20.58 -9.68
CA LEU A 151 -0.27 -20.62 -11.07
C LEU A 151 0.41 -21.94 -11.45
N THR A 152 0.84 -22.75 -10.47
CA THR A 152 1.54 -24.02 -10.74
C THR A 152 0.65 -25.02 -11.48
N THR A 153 -0.61 -25.18 -11.06
CA THR A 153 -1.52 -26.14 -11.70
C THR A 153 -1.87 -25.75 -13.13
N PRO A 154 -2.27 -24.50 -13.44
CA PRO A 154 -2.50 -24.07 -14.82
C PRO A 154 -1.27 -24.25 -15.73
N LEU A 155 -0.08 -23.86 -15.28
CA LEU A 155 1.15 -23.95 -16.08
C LEU A 155 1.56 -25.40 -16.36
N ASN A 156 1.43 -26.29 -15.39
CA ASN A 156 1.72 -27.72 -15.59
C ASN A 156 0.75 -28.35 -16.59
N VAL A 157 -0.54 -27.98 -16.54
CA VAL A 157 -1.54 -28.43 -17.51
C VAL A 157 -1.22 -27.90 -18.90
N SER A 158 -0.89 -26.61 -19.04
CA SER A 158 -0.48 -26.04 -20.33
C SER A 158 0.76 -26.71 -20.91
N ASN A 159 1.76 -27.01 -20.08
CA ASN A 159 2.98 -27.70 -20.52
C ASN A 159 2.71 -29.15 -20.96
N ALA A 160 1.84 -29.87 -20.24
CA ALA A 160 1.41 -31.22 -20.62
C ALA A 160 0.65 -31.22 -21.96
N LEU A 161 -0.23 -30.24 -22.17
CA LEU A 161 -0.97 -30.08 -23.43
C LEU A 161 -0.05 -29.74 -24.61
N LEU A 162 0.93 -28.84 -24.40
CA LEU A 162 1.96 -28.52 -25.40
C LEU A 162 2.80 -29.74 -25.77
N THR A 163 3.19 -30.54 -24.78
CA THR A 163 3.98 -31.76 -24.98
C THR A 163 3.18 -32.81 -25.76
N ALA A 164 1.92 -33.02 -25.40
CA ALA A 164 1.03 -33.96 -26.11
C ALA A 164 0.76 -33.53 -27.55
N ALA A 165 0.50 -32.23 -27.78
CA ALA A 165 0.33 -31.69 -29.13
C ALA A 165 1.60 -31.83 -29.98
N GLY A 166 2.78 -31.60 -29.39
CA GLY A 166 4.06 -31.81 -30.06
C GLY A 166 4.31 -33.27 -30.46
N ALA A 167 3.95 -34.21 -29.60
CA ALA A 167 4.04 -35.65 -29.89
C ALA A 167 3.11 -36.06 -31.04
N SER A 168 1.85 -35.61 -31.04
CA SER A 168 0.91 -35.91 -32.13
C SER A 168 1.32 -35.28 -33.47
N VAL A 169 1.94 -34.10 -33.46
CA VAL A 169 2.48 -33.48 -34.67
C VAL A 169 3.71 -34.23 -35.20
N ALA A 170 4.51 -34.84 -34.32
CA ALA A 170 5.64 -35.69 -34.70
C ALA A 170 5.20 -37.05 -35.27
N GLU A 171 4.08 -37.62 -34.81
CA GLU A 171 3.49 -38.85 -35.38
C GLU A 171 2.83 -38.65 -36.75
N LEU A 172 2.50 -37.40 -37.12
CA LEU A 172 1.88 -37.03 -38.40
C LEU A 172 2.89 -36.67 -39.50
N ARG A 173 4.20 -36.82 -39.25
CA ARG A 173 5.30 -36.65 -40.22
C ARG A 173 5.94 -37.98 -40.56
#